data_AF-A0A7J0CJA5-F1
#
_entry.id   AF-A0A7J0CJA5-F1
#
_cell.length_a   1.000
_cell.length_b   1.000
_cell.length_c   1.000
_cell.angle_alpha   90.00
_cell.angle_beta   90.00
_cell.angle_gamma   90.00
#
_symmetry.space_group_name_H-M   'P 1'
#
loop_
_entity.id
_entity.type
_entity.pdbx_description
1 polymer ?
#
loop_
_entity_poly.entity_id
_entity_poly.type
_entity_poly.pdbx_seq_one_letter_code
_entity_poly.pdbx_strand_id
1 'polypeptide(L)'
;MKRRTLPALLLPLALLLAACGGGASSTGSGGSTDGKGSVTLDVGDQKGGYEAILRASGELDDLDYRVKWSTFTSGPPLLEAVSAGAVDIGGVGNTPPVFAAGSDSNIVVVGASHGSSAGEAVVVPKDSPLKKPEQLKGRSIAVAQGSSAHFQLVASLRKAGLSLKDVKLNYLQPADALPRSAGARWTPGRSGTRTPRRSCGRGTPGC
;
A
#
# COMPACT_ATOMS: atom_id res chain seq x y z
N MET A 1 20.11 -69.30 -41.61
CA MET A 1 21.53 -68.94 -41.81
C MET A 1 21.63 -67.82 -42.83
N LYS A 2 22.47 -66.80 -42.54
CA LYS A 2 23.04 -65.77 -43.44
C LYS A 2 22.23 -64.48 -43.74
N ARG A 3 22.52 -63.50 -42.89
CA ARG A 3 22.66 -62.02 -43.04
C ARG A 3 22.63 -61.42 -44.46
N ARG A 4 21.99 -60.24 -44.59
CA ARG A 4 22.38 -59.08 -45.43
C ARG A 4 21.48 -57.85 -45.10
N THR A 5 21.97 -56.87 -44.33
CA THR A 5 22.49 -55.52 -44.73
C THR A 5 21.44 -54.38 -44.73
N LEU A 6 21.68 -53.41 -43.83
CA LEU A 6 21.13 -52.04 -43.62
C LEU A 6 21.05 -51.16 -44.90
N PRO A 7 20.31 -50.01 -44.97
CA PRO A 7 20.40 -48.94 -43.95
C PRO A 7 19.22 -47.95 -43.74
N ALA A 8 19.41 -47.13 -42.69
CA ALA A 8 19.07 -45.72 -42.58
C ALA A 8 17.60 -45.28 -42.41
N LEU A 9 17.16 -45.23 -41.15
CA LEU A 9 16.43 -44.07 -40.65
C LEU A 9 16.85 -43.81 -39.19
N LEU A 10 18.05 -43.22 -39.03
CA LEU A 10 18.54 -42.68 -37.76
C LEU A 10 18.14 -41.20 -37.70
N LEU A 11 17.00 -40.91 -37.06
CA LEU A 11 16.79 -39.62 -36.40
C LEU A 11 17.20 -39.81 -34.93
N PRO A 12 18.25 -39.17 -34.41
CA PRO A 12 18.47 -39.15 -32.98
C PRO A 12 17.48 -38.19 -32.31
N LEU A 13 16.49 -38.82 -31.69
CA LEU A 13 15.82 -38.43 -30.46
C LEU A 13 16.84 -37.91 -29.42
N ALA A 14 16.99 -36.59 -29.29
CA ALA A 14 17.66 -35.96 -28.14
C ALA A 14 17.31 -34.46 -28.05
N LEU A 15 16.07 -34.14 -27.71
CA LEU A 15 15.72 -32.83 -27.13
C LEU A 15 14.53 -33.01 -26.18
N LEU A 16 14.82 -33.69 -25.07
CA LEU A 16 13.99 -33.70 -23.88
C LEU A 16 14.90 -33.36 -22.70
N LEU A 17 14.43 -32.42 -21.88
CA LEU A 17 14.95 -31.98 -20.58
C LEU A 17 16.15 -31.00 -20.57
N ALA A 18 15.84 -29.73 -20.76
CA ALA A 18 16.49 -28.63 -20.02
C ALA A 18 15.39 -27.63 -19.59
N ALA A 19 14.43 -28.13 -18.82
CA ALA A 19 13.57 -27.31 -17.98
C ALA A 19 14.17 -27.28 -16.56
N CYS A 20 14.09 -26.12 -15.91
CA CYS A 20 14.56 -25.84 -14.55
C CYS A 20 16.04 -25.43 -14.43
N GLY A 21 16.30 -24.17 -14.76
CA GLY A 21 17.51 -23.44 -14.40
C GLY A 21 17.36 -21.93 -14.50
N GLY A 22 16.12 -21.43 -14.56
CA GLY A 22 15.83 -20.00 -14.44
C GLY A 22 15.71 -19.68 -12.96
N GLY A 23 16.84 -19.68 -12.25
CA GLY A 23 16.91 -18.98 -10.99
C GLY A 23 16.53 -17.53 -11.27
N ALA A 24 15.30 -17.17 -10.93
CA ALA A 24 14.96 -15.78 -10.76
C ALA A 24 15.91 -15.29 -9.68
N SER A 25 16.98 -14.62 -10.11
CA SER A 25 17.78 -13.78 -9.26
C SER A 25 16.81 -12.75 -8.70
N SER A 26 16.21 -13.06 -7.55
CA SER A 26 15.84 -12.04 -6.59
C SER A 26 17.15 -11.34 -6.28
N THR A 27 17.43 -10.27 -7.01
CA THR A 27 18.35 -9.24 -6.57
C THR A 27 17.75 -8.70 -5.29
N GLY A 28 17.91 -9.43 -4.19
CA GLY A 28 17.88 -8.87 -2.87
C GLY A 28 19.02 -7.88 -2.88
N SER A 29 18.72 -6.63 -3.21
CA SER A 29 19.47 -5.52 -2.65
C SER A 29 19.65 -5.87 -1.19
N GLY A 30 20.89 -6.11 -0.77
CA GLY A 30 21.21 -6.24 0.64
C GLY A 30 20.68 -5.00 1.33
N GLY A 31 19.48 -5.11 1.90
CA GLY A 31 18.83 -4.03 2.60
C GLY A 31 19.75 -3.70 3.75
N SER A 32 20.18 -2.44 3.82
CA SER A 32 20.89 -1.97 5.00
C SER A 32 20.01 -2.29 6.20
N THR A 33 20.48 -3.17 7.07
CA THR A 33 19.84 -3.45 8.35
C THR A 33 20.35 -2.42 9.33
N ASP A 34 19.43 -1.71 10.00
CA ASP A 34 19.79 -0.80 11.08
C ASP A 34 20.04 -1.58 12.37
N GLY A 35 20.79 -0.97 13.31
CA GLY A 35 21.08 -1.57 14.61
C GLY A 35 22.18 -2.64 14.61
N LYS A 36 22.34 -3.32 15.76
CA LYS A 36 23.34 -4.36 16.02
C LYS A 36 22.67 -5.56 16.70
N GLY A 37 23.34 -6.69 16.82
CA GLY A 37 22.80 -7.88 17.52
C GLY A 37 22.26 -8.98 16.62
N SER A 38 21.83 -10.08 17.23
CA SER A 38 21.46 -11.32 16.53
C SER A 38 19.99 -11.38 16.11
N VAL A 39 19.10 -10.79 16.90
CA VAL A 39 17.66 -10.71 16.62
C VAL A 39 17.41 -9.70 15.50
N THR A 40 16.48 -10.01 14.60
CA THR A 40 16.03 -9.11 13.54
C THR A 40 14.54 -8.92 13.64
N LEU A 41 14.10 -7.67 13.60
CA LEU A 41 12.71 -7.26 13.47
C LEU A 41 12.45 -6.90 12.00
N ASP A 42 11.62 -7.68 11.33
CA ASP A 42 11.17 -7.41 9.96
C ASP A 42 9.98 -6.44 10.01
N VAL A 43 10.18 -5.21 9.54
CA VAL A 43 9.20 -4.12 9.62
C VAL A 43 8.63 -3.80 8.25
N GLY A 44 7.30 -3.87 8.13
CA GLY A 44 6.56 -3.36 7.00
C GLY A 44 6.34 -1.85 7.07
N ASP A 45 6.74 -1.13 6.03
CA ASP A 45 6.59 0.32 5.93
C ASP A 45 5.87 0.73 4.63
N GLN A 46 4.85 1.57 4.74
CA GLN A 46 4.13 2.08 3.58
C GLN A 46 4.91 3.24 2.96
N LYS A 47 5.60 2.98 1.85
CA LYS A 47 6.42 3.96 1.12
C LYS A 47 7.58 4.58 1.90
N GLY A 48 8.11 3.91 2.93
CA GLY A 48 9.32 4.34 3.65
C GLY A 48 9.09 5.51 4.61
N GLY A 49 7.85 5.73 5.06
CA GLY A 49 7.50 6.87 5.89
C GLY A 49 8.03 6.76 7.32
N TYR A 50 7.88 5.58 7.93
CA TYR A 50 8.35 5.35 9.30
C TYR A 50 9.87 5.24 9.36
N GLU A 51 10.48 4.52 8.41
CA GLU A 51 11.93 4.41 8.31
C GLU A 51 12.57 5.80 8.23
N ALA A 52 12.06 6.67 7.36
CA ALA A 52 12.60 8.02 7.19
C ALA A 52 12.50 8.87 8.48
N ILE A 53 11.39 8.77 9.21
CA ILE A 53 11.19 9.54 10.45
C ILE A 53 12.12 9.03 11.55
N LEU A 54 12.17 7.71 11.76
CA LEU A 54 13.00 7.10 12.81
C LEU A 54 14.49 7.32 12.55
N ARG A 55 14.90 7.24 11.28
CA ARG A 55 16.27 7.57 10.87
C ARG A 55 16.58 9.04 11.10
N ALA A 56 15.67 9.95 10.76
CA ALA A 56 15.88 11.37 10.97
C ALA A 56 15.91 11.78 12.45
N SER A 57 15.24 11.05 13.33
CA SER A 57 15.27 11.28 14.78
C SER A 57 16.45 10.62 15.49
N GLY A 58 17.24 9.77 14.80
CA GLY A 58 18.34 9.02 15.40
C GLY A 58 17.90 7.79 16.22
N GLU A 59 16.61 7.42 16.16
CA GLU A 59 16.05 6.31 16.93
C GLU A 59 16.52 4.93 16.42
N LEU A 60 17.22 4.90 15.27
CA LEU A 60 17.80 3.69 14.69
C LEU A 60 19.30 3.52 15.01
N ASP A 61 19.94 4.51 15.65
CA ASP A 61 21.40 4.57 15.75
C ASP A 61 21.97 3.65 16.84
N ASP A 62 21.22 3.38 17.92
CA ASP A 62 21.67 2.60 19.08
C ASP A 62 20.71 1.49 19.49
N LEU A 63 20.30 0.66 18.52
CA LEU A 63 19.46 -0.52 18.77
C LEU A 63 20.32 -1.76 19.06
N ASP A 64 19.95 -2.55 20.07
CA ASP A 64 20.58 -3.84 20.41
C ASP A 64 20.02 -5.03 19.61
N TYR A 65 19.09 -4.76 18.69
CA TYR A 65 18.59 -5.66 17.66
C TYR A 65 18.69 -5.02 16.27
N ARG A 66 18.54 -5.85 15.23
CA ARG A 66 18.53 -5.40 13.82
C ARG A 66 17.12 -5.06 13.35
N VAL A 67 16.97 -4.03 12.53
CA VAL A 67 15.71 -3.72 11.84
C VAL A 67 15.89 -3.93 10.35
N LYS A 68 14.97 -4.69 9.74
CA LYS A 68 14.92 -4.91 8.30
C LYS A 68 13.62 -4.36 7.73
N TRP A 69 13.74 -3.45 6.76
CA TRP A 69 12.59 -2.75 6.19
C TRP A 69 12.09 -3.43 4.92
N SER A 70 10.78 -3.62 4.84
CA SER A 70 10.07 -4.05 3.64
C SER A 70 9.02 -3.01 3.25
N THR A 71 9.05 -2.54 2.01
CA THR A 71 8.14 -1.48 1.57
C THR A 71 6.85 -2.03 0.97
N PHE A 72 5.73 -1.45 1.38
CA PHE A 72 4.39 -1.83 0.92
C PHE A 72 3.70 -0.65 0.23
N THR A 73 2.79 -0.97 -0.70
CA THR A 73 2.04 0.03 -1.46
C THR A 73 0.82 0.56 -0.73
N SER A 74 0.25 -0.22 0.20
CA SER A 74 -0.90 0.14 1.02
C SER A 74 -1.04 -0.79 2.24
N GLY A 75 -1.99 -0.51 3.13
CA GLY A 75 -2.22 -1.29 4.35
C GLY A 75 -2.68 -2.74 4.15
N PRO A 76 -3.62 -3.07 3.23
CA PRO A 76 -4.06 -4.45 3.00
C PRO A 76 -2.94 -5.46 2.71
N PRO A 77 -2.05 -5.25 1.71
CA PRO A 77 -0.93 -6.18 1.47
C PRO A 77 0.07 -6.22 2.63
N LEU A 78 0.18 -5.15 3.42
CA LEU A 78 0.98 -5.17 4.65
C LEU A 78 0.37 -6.12 5.69
N LEU A 79 -0.94 -6.06 5.92
CA LEU A 79 -1.60 -6.96 6.87
C LEU A 79 -1.57 -8.42 6.40
N GLU A 80 -1.68 -8.65 5.09
CA GLU A 80 -1.46 -9.99 4.52
C GLU A 80 -0.05 -10.50 4.82
N ALA A 81 0.97 -9.64 4.67
CA ALA A 81 2.36 -10.00 4.99
C ALA A 81 2.58 -10.26 6.49
N VAL A 82 1.96 -9.47 7.38
CA VAL A 82 1.98 -9.73 8.83
C VAL A 82 1.30 -11.07 9.13
N SER A 83 0.11 -11.31 8.58
CA SER A 83 -0.62 -12.56 8.80
C SER A 83 0.11 -13.79 8.27
N ALA A 84 0.93 -13.63 7.23
CA ALA A 84 1.75 -14.68 6.64
C ALA A 84 3.11 -14.86 7.36
N GLY A 85 3.45 -14.01 8.33
CA GLY A 85 4.75 -14.02 8.99
C GLY A 85 5.91 -13.55 8.10
N ALA A 86 5.63 -12.81 7.02
CA ALA A 86 6.65 -12.25 6.13
C ALA A 86 7.27 -10.96 6.69
N VAL A 87 6.54 -10.26 7.57
CA VAL A 87 7.02 -9.17 8.42
C VAL A 87 6.41 -9.34 9.81
N ASP A 88 7.11 -8.91 10.85
CA ASP A 88 6.67 -9.05 12.24
C ASP A 88 5.65 -7.97 12.63
N ILE A 89 5.83 -6.76 12.08
CA ILE A 89 5.03 -5.59 12.44
C ILE A 89 4.95 -4.62 11.25
N GLY A 90 3.87 -3.84 11.18
CA GLY A 90 3.86 -2.66 10.33
C GLY A 90 2.71 -1.71 10.66
N GLY A 91 2.89 -0.46 10.23
CA GLY A 91 1.92 0.60 10.45
C GLY A 91 0.85 0.64 9.37
N VAL A 92 -0.42 0.60 9.77
CA VAL A 92 -1.59 0.72 8.88
C VAL A 92 -2.55 1.81 9.34
N GLY A 93 -3.45 2.22 8.44
CA GLY A 93 -4.54 3.13 8.80
C GLY A 93 -5.58 2.48 9.73
N ASN A 94 -6.60 3.25 10.09
CA ASN A 94 -7.71 2.80 10.94
C ASN A 94 -8.54 1.64 10.35
N THR A 95 -8.59 1.55 9.02
CA THR A 95 -9.51 0.66 8.31
C THR A 95 -8.99 -0.78 8.17
N PRO A 96 -7.73 -1.03 7.77
CA PRO A 96 -7.23 -2.39 7.62
C PRO A 96 -7.40 -3.29 8.86
N PRO A 97 -7.15 -2.83 10.11
CA PRO A 97 -7.37 -3.66 11.30
C PRO A 97 -8.83 -4.11 11.48
N VAL A 98 -9.80 -3.28 11.06
CA VAL A 98 -11.23 -3.65 11.11
C VAL A 98 -11.54 -4.75 10.10
N PHE A 99 -10.97 -4.67 8.89
CA PHE A 99 -11.12 -5.73 7.89
C PHE A 99 -10.46 -7.04 8.32
N ALA A 100 -9.25 -6.96 8.89
CA ALA A 100 -8.55 -8.12 9.44
C ALA A 100 -9.31 -8.79 10.59
N ALA A 101 -9.89 -7.99 11.51
CA ALA A 101 -10.74 -8.51 12.58
C ALA A 101 -12.01 -9.18 12.04
N GLY A 102 -12.60 -8.65 10.96
CA GLY A 102 -13.76 -9.25 10.30
C GLY A 102 -13.48 -10.54 9.53
N SER A 103 -12.20 -10.86 9.27
CA SER A 103 -11.75 -12.08 8.59
C SER A 103 -11.07 -13.08 9.53
N ASP A 104 -11.23 -12.93 10.85
CA ASP A 104 -10.62 -13.78 11.88
C ASP A 104 -9.08 -13.90 11.73
N SER A 105 -8.43 -12.83 11.24
CA SER A 105 -6.98 -12.81 11.07
C SER A 105 -6.26 -12.75 12.41
N ASN A 106 -5.17 -13.52 12.56
CA ASN A 106 -4.35 -13.57 13.77
C ASN A 106 -3.40 -12.36 13.86
N ILE A 107 -3.96 -11.16 14.00
CA ILE A 107 -3.22 -9.90 14.07
C ILE A 107 -3.57 -9.19 15.38
N VAL A 108 -2.55 -8.70 16.08
CA VAL A 108 -2.69 -7.94 17.32
C VAL A 108 -2.35 -6.48 17.09
N VAL A 109 -3.21 -5.57 17.56
CA VAL A 109 -2.90 -4.13 17.57
C VAL A 109 -2.09 -3.82 18.82
N VAL A 110 -0.81 -3.51 18.64
CA VAL A 110 0.13 -3.21 19.74
C VAL A 110 0.26 -1.72 20.05
N GLY A 111 -0.29 -0.86 19.19
CA GLY A 111 -0.28 0.59 19.38
C GLY A 111 -1.24 1.29 18.43
N ALA A 112 -1.76 2.44 18.85
CA ALA A 112 -2.61 3.30 18.04
C ALA A 112 -2.27 4.76 18.30
N SER A 113 -2.24 5.56 17.25
CA SER A 113 -2.09 7.01 17.34
C SER A 113 -3.19 7.70 16.54
N HIS A 114 -3.63 8.86 17.02
CA HIS A 114 -4.66 9.64 16.36
C HIS A 114 -3.99 10.77 15.57
N GLY A 115 -4.09 10.68 14.24
CA GLY A 115 -3.64 11.72 13.32
C GLY A 115 -4.77 12.61 12.82
N SER A 116 -4.42 13.66 12.09
CA SER A 116 -5.41 14.49 11.38
C SER A 116 -5.91 13.78 10.12
N SER A 117 -7.23 13.81 9.88
CA SER A 117 -7.84 13.37 8.62
C SER A 117 -7.55 14.28 7.43
N ALA A 118 -6.79 15.37 7.61
CA ALA A 118 -6.46 16.33 6.55
C ALA A 118 -5.70 15.73 5.36
N GLY A 119 -5.08 14.55 5.53
CA GLY A 119 -4.36 13.84 4.47
C GLY A 119 -5.25 13.11 3.45
N GLU A 120 -6.50 12.79 3.80
CA GLU A 120 -7.39 11.99 2.96
C GLU A 120 -8.36 12.85 2.15
N ALA A 121 -8.43 12.61 0.84
CA ALA A 121 -9.30 13.39 -0.04
C ALA A 121 -9.69 12.62 -1.30
N VAL A 122 -10.82 13.01 -1.89
CA VAL A 122 -11.19 12.59 -3.24
C VAL A 122 -10.47 13.49 -4.23
N VAL A 123 -9.77 12.89 -5.19
CA VAL A 123 -9.07 13.60 -6.25
C VAL A 123 -9.81 13.38 -7.55
N VAL A 124 -10.09 14.47 -8.26
CA VAL A 124 -10.76 14.48 -9.56
C VAL A 124 -9.88 15.19 -10.57
N PRO A 125 -10.04 14.99 -11.90
CA PRO A 125 -9.31 15.77 -12.90
C PRO A 125 -9.40 17.28 -12.66
N LYS A 126 -8.37 18.04 -13.04
CA LYS A 126 -8.26 19.48 -12.74
C LYS A 126 -9.50 20.27 -13.16
N ASP A 127 -10.00 20.00 -14.36
CA ASP A 127 -11.14 20.68 -14.96
C ASP A 127 -12.48 19.97 -14.69
N SER A 128 -12.49 19.05 -13.71
CA SER A 128 -13.71 18.31 -13.37
C SER A 128 -14.76 19.23 -12.73
N PRO A 129 -16.02 19.16 -13.18
CA PRO A 129 -17.14 19.85 -12.53
C PRO A 129 -17.53 19.21 -11.20
N LEU A 130 -16.93 18.08 -10.81
CA LEU A 130 -17.19 17.40 -9.55
C LEU A 130 -16.62 18.20 -8.37
N LYS A 131 -17.51 18.58 -7.45
CA LYS A 131 -17.23 19.37 -6.23
C LYS A 131 -17.89 18.80 -4.97
N LYS A 132 -18.81 17.83 -5.10
CA LYS A 132 -19.55 17.24 -3.98
C LYS A 132 -19.75 15.74 -4.13
N PRO A 133 -20.00 14.98 -3.05
CA PRO A 133 -20.07 13.53 -3.11
C PRO A 133 -21.32 13.02 -3.84
N GLU A 134 -22.43 13.77 -3.87
CA GLU A 134 -23.66 13.38 -4.57
C GLU A 134 -23.40 13.22 -6.08
N GLN A 135 -22.43 13.97 -6.61
CA GLN A 135 -22.06 13.96 -8.03
C GLN A 135 -21.23 12.73 -8.42
N LEU A 136 -20.85 11.88 -7.45
CA LEU A 136 -20.15 10.62 -7.69
C LEU A 136 -21.08 9.53 -8.21
N LYS A 137 -22.40 9.69 -8.11
CA LYS A 137 -23.37 8.71 -8.62
C LYS A 137 -23.11 8.41 -10.10
N GLY A 138 -23.02 7.12 -10.43
CA GLY A 138 -22.73 6.59 -11.76
C GLY A 138 -21.28 6.77 -12.23
N ARG A 139 -20.41 7.40 -11.45
CA ARG A 139 -19.01 7.65 -11.81
C ARG A 139 -18.13 6.44 -11.52
N SER A 140 -17.04 6.35 -12.29
CA SER A 140 -15.98 5.38 -12.04
C SER A 140 -14.99 5.93 -11.03
N ILE A 141 -14.68 5.14 -10.00
CA ILE A 141 -13.82 5.53 -8.88
C ILE A 141 -12.76 4.46 -8.70
N ALA A 142 -11.49 4.87 -8.74
CA ALA A 142 -10.36 4.00 -8.44
C ALA A 142 -10.04 4.07 -6.95
N VAL A 143 -9.98 2.92 -6.26
CA VAL A 143 -9.66 2.85 -4.84
C VAL A 143 -9.10 1.47 -4.47
N ALA A 144 -8.16 1.39 -3.53
CA ALA A 144 -7.66 0.09 -3.07
C ALA A 144 -8.68 -0.53 -2.10
N GLN A 145 -9.17 -1.75 -2.39
CA GLN A 145 -10.12 -2.46 -1.52
C GLN A 145 -9.52 -2.66 -0.12
N GLY A 146 -10.33 -2.45 0.92
CA GLY A 146 -9.91 -2.60 2.32
C GLY A 146 -8.98 -1.51 2.87
N SER A 147 -8.57 -0.54 2.04
CA SER A 147 -7.73 0.59 2.48
C SER A 147 -8.53 1.67 3.23
N SER A 148 -7.84 2.59 3.92
CA SER A 148 -8.49 3.75 4.53
C SER A 148 -9.22 4.63 3.50
N ALA A 149 -8.68 4.74 2.28
CA ALA A 149 -9.34 5.43 1.18
C ALA A 149 -10.67 4.75 0.78
N HIS A 150 -10.77 3.43 0.89
CA HIS A 150 -12.03 2.71 0.66
C HIS A 150 -13.08 3.04 1.71
N PHE A 151 -12.70 3.06 2.99
CA PHE A 151 -13.59 3.51 4.05
C PHE A 151 -14.02 4.97 3.88
N GLN A 152 -13.08 5.86 3.55
CA GLN A 152 -13.37 7.26 3.31
C GLN A 152 -14.36 7.45 2.15
N LEU A 153 -14.24 6.66 1.07
CA LEU A 153 -15.22 6.64 -0.01
C LEU A 153 -16.60 6.20 0.48
N VAL A 154 -16.68 5.09 1.21
CA VAL A 154 -17.94 4.59 1.78
C VAL A 154 -18.59 5.63 2.69
N ALA A 155 -17.83 6.24 3.61
CA ALA A 155 -18.33 7.27 4.50
C ALA A 155 -18.83 8.51 3.74
N SER A 156 -18.12 8.92 2.68
CA SER A 156 -18.49 10.04 1.83
C SER A 156 -19.76 9.80 1.04
N LEU A 157 -19.92 8.60 0.48
CA LEU A 157 -21.13 8.20 -0.24
C LEU A 157 -22.32 8.13 0.71
N ARG A 158 -22.16 7.49 1.87
CA ARG A 158 -23.22 7.41 2.90
C ARG A 158 -23.72 8.78 3.34
N LYS A 159 -22.80 9.73 3.53
CA LYS A 159 -23.16 11.12 3.90
C LYS A 159 -24.01 11.82 2.82
N ALA A 160 -23.83 11.44 1.56
CA ALA A 160 -24.60 11.92 0.41
C ALA A 160 -25.86 11.07 0.11
N GLY A 161 -26.21 10.10 0.98
CA GLY A 161 -27.33 9.19 0.74
C GLY A 161 -27.09 8.17 -0.38
N LEU A 162 -25.82 7.96 -0.77
CA LEU A 162 -25.40 7.00 -1.78
C LEU A 162 -24.79 5.74 -1.14
N SER A 163 -24.75 4.68 -1.91
CA SER A 163 -24.09 3.42 -1.57
C SER A 163 -23.01 3.05 -2.57
N LEU A 164 -22.24 2.00 -2.30
CA LEU A 164 -21.28 1.46 -3.29
C LEU A 164 -21.97 0.97 -4.58
N LYS A 165 -23.26 0.63 -4.52
CA LYS A 165 -24.05 0.20 -5.69
C LYS A 165 -24.34 1.36 -6.65
N ASP A 166 -24.24 2.60 -6.17
CA ASP A 166 -24.49 3.80 -6.95
C ASP A 166 -23.27 4.26 -7.74
N VAL A 167 -22.11 3.60 -7.62
CA VAL A 167 -20.85 3.97 -8.28
C VAL A 167 -20.21 2.76 -8.95
N LYS A 168 -19.25 3.00 -9.86
CA LYS A 168 -18.46 1.93 -10.51
C LYS A 168 -17.07 1.88 -9.89
N LEU A 169 -16.80 0.86 -9.07
CA LEU A 169 -15.51 0.72 -8.41
C LEU A 169 -14.51 0.00 -9.30
N ASN A 170 -13.33 0.60 -9.43
CA ASN A 170 -12.14 -0.03 -10.00
C ASN A 170 -11.14 -0.23 -8.88
N TYR A 171 -10.94 -1.47 -8.45
CA TYR A 171 -10.00 -1.74 -7.37
C TYR A 171 -8.57 -1.67 -7.88
N LEU A 172 -7.86 -0.61 -7.51
CA LEU A 172 -6.49 -0.32 -7.93
C LEU A 172 -5.65 0.07 -6.72
N GLN A 173 -4.41 -0.40 -6.68
CA GLN A 173 -3.45 0.06 -5.68
C GLN A 173 -3.07 1.54 -5.93
N PRO A 174 -2.61 2.27 -4.91
CA PRO A 174 -2.32 3.70 -5.05
C PRO A 174 -1.36 4.02 -6.21
N ALA A 175 -0.36 3.18 -6.46
CA ALA A 175 0.58 3.35 -7.55
C ALA A 175 -0.10 3.34 -8.94
N ASP A 176 -1.12 2.51 -9.14
CA ASP A 176 -1.84 2.38 -10.41
C ASP A 176 -2.97 3.42 -10.55
N ALA A 177 -3.50 3.88 -9.41
CA ALA A 177 -4.56 4.90 -9.36
C ALA A 177 -4.01 6.32 -9.58
N LEU A 178 -2.79 6.62 -9.12
CA LEU A 178 -2.22 7.97 -9.15
C LEU A 178 -2.13 8.57 -10.57
N PRO A 179 -1.58 7.90 -11.59
CA PRO A 179 -1.52 8.44 -12.96
C PRO A 179 -2.89 8.79 -13.55
N ARG A 180 -3.95 8.13 -13.07
CA ARG A 180 -5.34 8.33 -13.51
C ARG A 180 -6.03 9.49 -12.81
N SER A 181 -5.39 10.10 -11.81
CA SER A 181 -5.99 11.04 -10.87
C SER A 181 -5.36 12.44 -10.86
N ALA A 182 -4.46 12.76 -11.80
CA ALA A 182 -3.81 14.07 -11.87
C ALA A 182 -4.83 15.22 -11.96
N GLY A 183 -5.14 15.85 -10.83
CA GLY A 183 -6.17 16.89 -10.79
C GLY A 183 -6.50 17.45 -9.41
N ALA A 184 -7.60 18.21 -9.34
CA ALA A 184 -8.03 18.97 -8.18
C ALA A 184 -8.48 18.04 -7.03
N ARG A 185 -8.07 18.40 -5.81
CA ARG A 185 -8.40 17.70 -4.58
C ARG A 185 -9.60 18.36 -3.89
N TRP A 186 -10.59 17.58 -3.47
CA TRP A 186 -11.65 18.07 -2.57
C TRP A 186 -11.85 17.13 -1.38
N THR A 187 -12.08 17.73 -0.20
CA THR A 187 -12.30 17.03 1.08
C THR A 187 -13.77 17.12 1.50
N PRO A 188 -14.47 15.97 1.63
CA PRO A 188 -15.84 15.92 2.12
C PRO A 188 -16.01 16.57 3.50
N GLY A 189 -16.95 17.52 3.60
CA GLY A 189 -17.28 18.21 4.85
C GLY A 189 -16.63 19.58 5.06
N ARG A 190 -15.78 20.05 4.13
CA ARG A 190 -15.28 21.43 4.17
C ARG A 190 -16.09 22.29 3.18
N SER A 191 -17.09 23.02 3.70
CA SER A 191 -17.64 24.17 2.98
C SER A 191 -16.49 25.12 2.66
N GLY A 192 -16.46 25.69 1.45
CA GLY A 192 -15.33 26.41 0.88
C GLY A 192 -14.95 27.73 1.54
N THR A 193 -14.69 27.75 2.84
CA THR A 193 -13.98 28.85 3.51
C THR A 193 -12.51 28.46 3.62
N ARG A 194 -11.75 28.84 2.59
CA ARG A 194 -10.31 28.97 2.69
C ARG A 194 -10.06 30.14 3.65
N THR A 195 -10.13 29.90 4.96
CA THR A 195 -9.62 30.87 5.93
C THR A 195 -8.13 30.97 5.66
N PRO A 196 -7.59 32.16 5.34
CA PRO A 196 -6.16 32.28 5.10
C PRO A 196 -5.45 31.84 6.38
N ARG A 197 -4.60 30.82 6.29
CA ARG A 197 -3.62 30.55 7.34
C ARG A 197 -2.76 31.81 7.42
N ARG A 198 -3.05 32.67 8.40
CA ARG A 198 -2.10 33.70 8.82
C ARG A 198 -0.87 32.95 9.28
N SER A 199 0.24 33.15 8.59
CA SER A 199 1.54 32.67 9.01
C SER A 199 1.83 33.26 10.39
N CYS A 200 1.72 32.47 11.44
CA CYS A 200 2.30 32.83 12.73
C CYS A 200 3.82 32.69 12.56
N GLY A 201 4.50 33.81 12.37
CA GLY A 201 5.96 33.87 12.45
C GLY A 201 6.41 33.52 13.87
N ARG A 202 7.56 32.87 14.01
CA ARG A 202 8.14 32.52 15.31
C ARG A 202 8.28 33.79 16.16
N GLY A 203 7.64 33.83 17.34
CA GLY A 203 8.01 34.79 18.39
C GLY A 203 6.89 35.54 19.13
N THR A 204 5.60 35.32 18.86
CA THR A 204 4.52 36.02 19.61
C THR A 204 3.83 35.10 20.63
N PRO A 205 3.82 35.43 21.94
CA PRO A 205 3.06 34.68 22.93
C PRO A 205 1.59 35.13 22.92
N GLY A 206 0.66 34.18 22.78
CA GLY A 206 -0.78 34.43 22.76
C GLY A 206 -1.57 33.80 21.60
N CYS A 207 -0.97 32.87 20.87
CA CYS A 207 -1.64 31.87 20.03
C CYS A 207 -1.29 30.48 20.54
#